data_AF-A0A0S8HTR5-F1
#
_entry.id   AF-A0A0S8HTR5-F1
#
_cell.length_a   1.000
_cell.length_b   1.000
_cell.length_c   1.000
_cell.angle_alpha   90.00
_cell.angle_beta   90.00
_cell.angle_gamma   90.00
#
_symmetry.space_group_name_H-M   'P 1'
#
loop_
_entity.id
_entity.type
_entity.pdbx_description
1 polymer ?
#
loop_
_entity_poly.entity_id
_entity_poly.type
_entity_poly.pdbx_seq_one_letter_code
_entity_poly.pdbx_strand_id
1 'polypeptide(L)'
;KFRPDPIYVKGFGVAMDSMLPHFRPGFTWTSFESLVKSSQKAYEMAGVKNPREELDIAEVHDCFTITELAIYEDFGFSPRGRAGEDIDSGFFTLQGGLPVNTDGGLKCFGHPVGASGIRMTYEVYKQLQGKAEKPERQIKNPRRGLSHTFGGPPQMSAVAIFGNEKG
;
A
#
# COMPACT_ATOMS: atom_id res chain seq x y z
N LYS A 1 -28.19 11.24 3.92
CA LYS A 1 -27.86 10.89 5.32
C LYS A 1 -26.58 10.06 5.29
N PHE A 2 -25.52 10.45 6.00
CA PHE A 2 -24.28 9.66 6.02
C PHE A 2 -24.45 8.39 6.86
N ARG A 3 -23.66 7.36 6.56
CA ARG A 3 -23.60 6.12 7.33
C ARG A 3 -23.04 6.36 8.74
N PRO A 4 -23.43 5.55 9.74
CA PRO A 4 -22.98 5.71 11.13
C PRO A 4 -21.52 5.27 11.35
N ASP A 5 -20.98 4.48 10.43
CA ASP A 5 -19.67 3.83 10.46
C ASP A 5 -18.81 4.22 9.24
N PRO A 6 -18.49 5.51 9.05
CA PRO A 6 -17.67 5.95 7.91
C PRO A 6 -16.22 5.45 8.03
N ILE A 7 -15.54 5.37 6.88
CA ILE A 7 -14.08 5.25 6.81
C ILE A 7 -13.49 6.63 6.59
N TYR A 8 -12.53 7.01 7.42
CA TYR A 8 -11.88 8.31 7.40
C TYR A 8 -10.56 8.25 6.65
N VAL A 9 -10.26 9.30 5.88
CA VAL A 9 -8.90 9.53 5.37
C VAL A 9 -8.05 10.03 6.53
N LYS A 10 -7.00 9.29 6.87
CA LYS A 10 -6.07 9.57 7.96
C LYS A 10 -4.86 10.35 7.49
N GLY A 11 -4.40 10.07 6.29
CA GLY A 11 -3.24 10.72 5.71
C GLY A 11 -3.15 10.46 4.22
N PHE A 12 -2.46 11.34 3.51
CA PHE A 12 -2.16 11.14 2.11
C PHE A 12 -0.77 11.68 1.81
N GLY A 13 -0.12 11.14 0.79
CA GLY A 13 1.19 11.59 0.37
C GLY A 13 1.37 11.39 -1.11
N VAL A 14 1.84 12.43 -1.79
CA VAL A 14 2.19 12.38 -3.20
C VAL A 14 3.63 12.83 -3.36
N ALA A 15 4.35 12.11 -4.21
CA ALA A 15 5.71 12.45 -4.59
C ALA A 15 5.95 12.12 -6.07
N MET A 16 6.82 12.91 -6.68
CA MET A 16 7.24 12.75 -8.06
C MET A 16 8.76 12.84 -8.13
N ASP A 17 9.34 12.04 -8.99
CA ASP A 17 10.75 12.07 -9.37
C ASP A 17 10.93 12.61 -10.80
N SER A 18 12.18 12.75 -11.23
CA SER A 18 12.52 13.09 -12.62
C SER A 18 12.05 12.00 -13.58
N MET A 19 11.57 12.37 -14.77
CA MET A 19 10.95 11.43 -15.72
C MET A 19 11.89 10.30 -16.19
N LEU A 20 13.20 10.51 -16.19
CA LEU A 20 14.16 9.53 -16.70
C LEU A 20 15.04 9.02 -15.54
N PRO A 21 14.86 7.77 -15.09
CA PRO A 21 15.55 7.25 -13.91
C PRO A 21 17.08 7.21 -14.04
N HIS A 22 17.60 7.06 -15.26
CA HIS A 22 19.05 7.04 -15.54
C HIS A 22 19.74 8.40 -15.39
N PHE A 23 18.98 9.51 -15.31
CA PHE A 23 19.53 10.82 -14.99
C PHE A 23 19.51 11.14 -13.50
N ARG A 24 19.09 10.19 -12.65
CA ARG A 24 19.09 10.35 -11.19
C ARG A 24 20.43 9.86 -10.62
N PRO A 25 21.25 10.74 -10.00
CA PRO A 25 22.48 10.31 -9.34
C PRO A 25 22.18 9.24 -8.29
N GLY A 26 22.92 8.12 -8.32
CA GLY A 26 22.80 7.04 -7.32
C GLY A 26 21.57 6.14 -7.48
N PHE A 27 20.85 6.19 -8.60
CA PHE A 27 19.70 5.32 -8.83
C PHE A 27 20.10 3.86 -9.08
N THR A 28 19.53 2.94 -8.31
CA THR A 28 19.93 1.52 -8.25
C THR A 28 18.89 0.54 -8.81
N TRP A 29 17.71 1.01 -9.21
CA TRP A 29 16.53 0.18 -9.53
C TRP A 29 15.97 -0.65 -8.37
N THR A 30 16.54 -0.54 -7.17
CA THR A 30 16.12 -1.31 -5.97
C THR A 30 15.38 -0.44 -4.96
N SER A 31 15.27 0.86 -5.22
CA SER A 31 14.55 1.84 -4.38
C SER A 31 14.13 3.04 -5.23
N PHE A 32 13.00 3.63 -4.89
CA PHE A 32 12.39 4.75 -5.58
C PHE A 32 12.05 5.85 -4.58
N GLU A 33 12.70 7.00 -4.71
CA GLU A 33 12.56 8.13 -3.78
C GLU A 33 11.10 8.62 -3.68
N SER A 34 10.34 8.59 -4.77
CA SER A 34 8.90 8.86 -4.78
C SER A 34 8.11 7.91 -3.88
N LEU A 35 8.44 6.62 -3.80
CA LEU A 35 7.81 5.68 -2.88
C LEU A 35 8.10 6.06 -1.42
N VAL A 36 9.37 6.32 -1.11
CA VAL A 36 9.81 6.71 0.24
C VAL A 36 9.12 8.01 0.69
N LYS A 37 9.16 9.06 -0.14
CA LYS A 37 8.59 10.37 0.21
C LYS A 37 7.07 10.36 0.32
N SER A 38 6.39 9.66 -0.57
CA SER A 38 4.91 9.60 -0.54
C SER A 38 4.42 8.83 0.68
N SER A 39 5.05 7.70 1.02
CA SER A 39 4.70 6.91 2.20
C SER A 39 4.98 7.68 3.50
N GLN A 40 6.17 8.29 3.65
CA GLN A 40 6.51 9.10 4.82
C GLN A 40 5.52 10.24 5.09
N LYS A 41 5.11 10.98 4.05
CA LYS A 41 4.09 12.04 4.17
C LYS A 41 2.75 11.47 4.66
N ALA A 42 2.33 10.34 4.09
CA ALA A 42 1.08 9.70 4.50
C ALA A 42 1.15 9.21 5.95
N TYR A 43 2.28 8.60 6.36
CA TYR A 43 2.51 8.14 7.74
C TYR A 43 2.54 9.29 8.73
N GLU A 44 3.22 10.39 8.42
CA GLU A 44 3.27 11.58 9.26
C GLU A 44 1.87 12.15 9.50
N MET A 45 1.08 12.31 8.43
CA MET A 45 -0.30 12.81 8.53
C MET A 45 -1.20 11.85 9.32
N ALA A 46 -1.04 10.54 9.13
CA ALA A 46 -1.84 9.52 9.79
C ALA A 46 -1.35 9.17 11.21
N GLY A 47 -0.24 9.77 11.67
CA GLY A 47 0.36 9.46 12.96
C GLY A 47 0.96 8.05 13.07
N VAL A 48 1.26 7.40 11.94
CA VAL A 48 1.88 6.07 11.89
C VAL A 48 3.39 6.19 12.11
N LYS A 49 3.94 5.40 13.04
CA LYS A 49 5.39 5.38 13.35
C LYS A 49 6.04 4.08 12.90
N ASN A 50 5.37 2.95 13.08
CA ASN A 50 5.79 1.65 12.62
C ASN A 50 4.76 1.08 11.63
N PRO A 51 4.88 1.35 10.32
CA PRO A 51 3.88 0.92 9.35
C PRO A 51 3.75 -0.61 9.26
N ARG A 52 4.79 -1.37 9.61
CA ARG A 52 4.77 -2.83 9.64
C ARG A 52 3.81 -3.37 10.71
N GLU A 53 3.64 -2.66 11.82
CA GLU A 53 2.82 -3.11 12.97
C GLU A 53 1.50 -2.34 13.11
N GLU A 54 1.41 -1.13 12.57
CA GLU A 54 0.25 -0.24 12.74
C GLU A 54 -0.73 -0.23 11.55
N LEU A 55 -0.39 -0.88 10.44
CA LEU A 55 -1.30 -1.09 9.32
C LEU A 55 -1.84 -2.52 9.38
N ASP A 56 -3.14 -2.68 9.18
CA ASP A 56 -3.80 -3.99 9.21
C ASP A 56 -3.99 -4.57 7.79
N ILE A 57 -3.82 -3.73 6.76
CA ILE A 57 -3.94 -4.10 5.35
C ILE A 57 -3.23 -3.07 4.48
N ALA A 58 -2.59 -3.52 3.39
CA ALA A 58 -2.10 -2.63 2.35
C ALA A 58 -2.46 -3.13 0.94
N GLU A 59 -2.94 -2.21 0.11
CA GLU A 59 -3.07 -2.39 -1.33
C GLU A 59 -1.94 -1.61 -2.00
N VAL A 60 -1.00 -2.32 -2.63
CA VAL A 60 0.21 -1.76 -3.24
C VAL A 60 0.27 -2.01 -4.73
N HIS A 61 0.93 -1.11 -5.47
CA HIS A 61 0.96 -1.11 -6.91
C HIS A 61 1.95 -2.16 -7.48
N ASP A 62 1.59 -3.43 -7.38
CA ASP A 62 2.34 -4.61 -7.80
C ASP A 62 2.26 -4.88 -9.31
N CYS A 63 2.48 -3.86 -10.15
CA CYS A 63 2.46 -4.02 -11.61
C CYS A 63 3.50 -5.04 -12.12
N PHE A 64 4.55 -5.26 -11.33
CA PHE A 64 5.51 -6.36 -11.47
C PHE A 64 5.88 -6.89 -10.08
N THR A 65 6.24 -8.17 -9.98
CA THR A 65 6.65 -8.80 -8.71
C THR A 65 7.85 -8.11 -8.05
N ILE A 66 8.82 -7.66 -8.84
CA ILE A 66 9.98 -6.92 -8.33
C ILE A 66 9.60 -5.54 -7.76
N THR A 67 8.57 -4.90 -8.32
CA THR A 67 8.07 -3.61 -7.81
C THR A 67 7.42 -3.77 -6.45
N GLU A 68 6.71 -4.87 -6.23
CA GLU A 68 6.12 -5.18 -4.93
C GLU A 68 7.19 -5.34 -3.83
N LEU A 69 8.29 -6.04 -4.12
CA LEU A 69 9.45 -6.14 -3.21
C LEU A 69 10.03 -4.75 -2.87
N ALA A 70 10.27 -3.92 -3.90
CA ALA A 70 10.79 -2.57 -3.68
C ALA A 70 9.84 -1.71 -2.84
N ILE A 71 8.53 -1.84 -3.05
CA ILE A 71 7.52 -1.14 -2.25
C ILE A 71 7.58 -1.58 -0.79
N TYR A 72 7.68 -2.88 -0.49
CA TYR A 72 7.76 -3.36 0.89
C TYR A 72 8.94 -2.75 1.64
N GLU A 73 10.07 -2.61 0.97
CA GLU A 73 11.28 -2.02 1.56
C GLU A 73 11.21 -0.49 1.64
N ASP A 74 10.72 0.18 0.59
CA ASP A 74 10.61 1.64 0.55
C ASP A 74 9.53 2.19 1.50
N PHE A 75 8.49 1.40 1.76
CA PHE A 75 7.42 1.74 2.71
C PHE A 75 7.79 1.37 4.16
N GLY A 76 8.92 0.70 4.37
CA GLY A 76 9.35 0.25 5.70
C GLY A 76 8.51 -0.90 6.25
N PHE A 77 7.81 -1.65 5.38
CA PHE A 77 7.18 -2.91 5.78
C PHE A 77 8.26 -3.96 6.05
N SER A 78 9.30 -4.00 5.21
CA SER A 78 10.45 -4.89 5.34
C SER A 78 11.74 -4.08 5.46
N PRO A 79 12.77 -4.59 6.16
CA PRO A 79 14.12 -4.04 6.04
C PRO A 79 14.64 -4.12 4.60
N ARG A 80 15.53 -3.20 4.23
CA ARG A 80 16.16 -3.15 2.89
C ARG A 80 16.82 -4.50 2.55
N GLY A 81 16.50 -5.05 1.39
CA GLY A 81 16.99 -6.34 0.90
C GLY A 81 16.42 -7.56 1.62
N ARG A 82 15.38 -7.42 2.45
CA ARG A 82 14.80 -8.51 3.27
C ARG A 82 13.36 -8.85 2.93
N ALA A 83 12.73 -8.15 1.97
CA ALA A 83 11.33 -8.40 1.61
C ALA A 83 11.08 -9.85 1.14
N GLY A 84 12.07 -10.51 0.53
CA GLY A 84 11.96 -11.93 0.15
C GLY A 84 11.78 -12.87 1.35
N GLU A 85 12.48 -12.63 2.46
CA GLU A 85 12.35 -13.44 3.68
C GLU A 85 10.95 -13.32 4.29
N ASP A 86 10.39 -12.10 4.27
CA ASP A 86 9.03 -11.85 4.74
C ASP A 86 7.98 -12.54 3.85
N ILE A 87 8.17 -12.54 2.52
CA ILE A 87 7.31 -13.29 1.59
C ILE A 87 7.36 -14.78 1.89
N ASP A 88 8.57 -15.37 2.01
CA ASP A 88 8.74 -16.81 2.25
C ASP A 88 8.16 -17.25 3.61
N SER A 89 8.21 -16.37 4.61
CA SER A 89 7.60 -16.61 5.93
C SER A 89 6.06 -16.50 5.91
N GLY A 90 5.48 -15.98 4.83
CA GLY A 90 4.04 -15.73 4.72
C GLY A 90 3.57 -14.45 5.40
N PHE A 91 4.48 -13.53 5.75
CA PHE A 91 4.16 -12.29 6.48
C PHE A 91 3.10 -11.43 5.77
N PHE A 92 3.09 -11.44 4.43
CA PHE A 92 2.17 -10.66 3.60
C PHE A 92 0.91 -11.42 3.16
N THR A 93 0.73 -12.66 3.60
CA THR A 93 -0.47 -13.46 3.27
C THR A 93 -1.70 -12.97 4.04
N LEU A 94 -2.89 -13.45 3.67
CA LEU A 94 -4.15 -13.12 4.35
C LEU A 94 -4.14 -13.42 5.86
N GLN A 95 -3.32 -14.39 6.30
CA GLN A 95 -3.16 -14.79 7.70
C GLN A 95 -1.84 -14.29 8.31
N GLY A 96 -1.06 -13.52 7.55
CA GLY A 96 0.22 -12.97 7.97
C GLY A 96 0.09 -11.76 8.89
N GLY A 97 1.23 -11.10 9.14
CA GLY A 97 1.29 -9.91 10.00
C GLY A 97 0.74 -8.65 9.32
N LEU A 98 1.01 -8.46 8.03
CA LEU A 98 0.46 -7.37 7.22
C LEU A 98 -0.08 -7.94 5.90
N PRO A 99 -1.37 -8.32 5.83
CA PRO A 99 -1.97 -8.75 4.58
C PRO A 99 -1.84 -7.70 3.48
N VAL A 100 -1.24 -8.08 2.36
CA VAL A 100 -1.07 -7.21 1.19
C VAL A 100 -1.87 -7.74 0.00
N ASN A 101 -2.49 -6.82 -0.74
CA ASN A 101 -3.16 -7.13 -2.01
C ASN A 101 -4.21 -8.24 -1.83
N THR A 102 -5.14 -8.04 -0.89
CA THR A 102 -6.09 -9.07 -0.43
C THR A 102 -7.11 -9.47 -1.50
N ASP A 103 -7.21 -8.70 -2.59
CA ASP A 103 -7.98 -9.04 -3.79
C ASP A 103 -7.16 -9.72 -4.90
N GLY A 104 -5.86 -9.92 -4.69
CA GLY A 104 -4.92 -10.49 -5.65
C GLY A 104 -4.05 -9.45 -6.37
N GLY A 105 -4.25 -8.15 -6.11
CA GLY A 105 -3.42 -7.09 -6.65
C GLY A 105 -3.52 -6.96 -8.18
N LEU A 106 -2.64 -6.15 -8.77
CA LEU A 106 -2.58 -5.94 -10.21
C LEU A 106 -2.20 -7.22 -10.95
N LYS A 107 -1.44 -8.12 -10.32
CA LYS A 107 -1.00 -9.39 -10.89
C LYS A 107 -2.15 -10.33 -11.22
N CYS A 108 -3.15 -10.43 -10.34
CA CYS A 108 -4.23 -11.43 -10.47
C CYS A 108 -5.61 -10.81 -10.69
N PHE A 109 -5.94 -9.69 -10.02
CA PHE A 109 -7.23 -9.02 -10.19
C PHE A 109 -7.30 -8.29 -11.53
N GLY A 110 -6.16 -7.75 -11.98
CA GLY A 110 -5.99 -7.04 -13.24
C GLY A 110 -5.62 -5.56 -13.06
N HIS A 111 -5.11 -4.96 -14.14
CA HIS A 111 -4.53 -3.62 -14.12
C HIS A 111 -5.09 -2.68 -15.22
N PRO A 112 -6.39 -2.33 -15.17
CA PRO A 112 -6.90 -1.19 -15.94
C PRO A 112 -6.34 0.10 -15.33
N VAL A 113 -5.35 0.71 -16.00
CA VAL A 113 -4.48 1.78 -15.44
C VAL A 113 -5.26 2.87 -14.69
N GLY A 114 -6.26 3.48 -15.32
CA GLY A 114 -7.04 4.56 -14.69
C GLY A 114 -7.97 4.13 -13.56
N ALA A 115 -8.36 2.85 -13.51
CA ALA A 115 -9.29 2.34 -12.50
C ALA A 115 -8.57 1.69 -11.30
N SER A 116 -7.30 1.30 -11.46
CA SER A 116 -6.56 0.54 -10.44
C SER A 116 -6.51 1.27 -9.10
N GLY A 117 -6.19 2.57 -9.06
CA GLY A 117 -6.11 3.31 -7.80
C GLY A 117 -7.41 3.41 -7.00
N ILE A 118 -8.53 3.58 -7.71
CA ILE A 118 -9.86 3.62 -7.07
C ILE A 118 -10.24 2.22 -6.58
N ARG A 119 -9.95 1.17 -7.37
CA ARG A 119 -10.19 -0.23 -7.00
C ARG A 119 -9.40 -0.62 -5.74
N MET A 120 -8.13 -0.21 -5.63
CA MET A 120 -7.28 -0.40 -4.44
C MET A 120 -7.87 0.25 -3.19
N THR A 121 -8.26 1.51 -3.33
CA THR A 121 -8.92 2.24 -2.24
C THR A 121 -10.24 1.57 -1.85
N TYR A 122 -10.98 1.03 -2.83
CA TYR A 122 -12.24 0.32 -2.60
C TYR A 122 -12.03 -1.02 -1.87
N GLU A 123 -10.97 -1.77 -2.16
CA GLU A 123 -10.63 -2.99 -1.41
C GLU A 123 -10.32 -2.68 0.05
N VAL A 124 -9.47 -1.68 0.32
CA VAL A 124 -9.20 -1.22 1.69
C VAL A 124 -10.48 -0.80 2.40
N TYR A 125 -11.35 -0.05 1.71
CA TYR A 125 -12.65 0.33 2.25
C TYR A 125 -13.52 -0.89 2.59
N LYS A 126 -13.65 -1.88 1.70
CA LYS A 126 -14.44 -3.10 1.97
C LYS A 126 -13.90 -3.85 3.19
N GLN A 127 -12.59 -3.96 3.30
CA GLN A 127 -11.93 -4.68 4.38
C GLN A 127 -12.17 -4.00 5.73
N LEU A 128 -11.93 -2.68 5.82
CA LEU A 128 -12.26 -1.88 7.01
C LEU A 128 -13.75 -1.89 7.37
N GLN A 129 -14.60 -2.21 6.39
CA GLN A 129 -16.05 -2.26 6.53
C GLN A 129 -16.61 -3.64 6.86
N GLY A 130 -15.78 -4.68 6.92
CA GLY A 130 -16.26 -6.04 7.12
C GLY A 130 -17.07 -6.56 5.92
N LYS A 131 -16.76 -6.08 4.71
CA LYS A 131 -17.52 -6.31 3.47
C LYS A 131 -16.69 -6.98 2.37
N ALA A 132 -15.60 -7.68 2.72
CA ALA A 132 -14.94 -8.54 1.75
C ALA A 132 -15.95 -9.59 1.22
N GLU A 133 -15.92 -9.86 -0.09
CA GLU A 133 -16.94 -10.69 -0.74
C GLU A 133 -16.96 -12.13 -0.23
N LYS A 134 -15.79 -12.63 0.17
CA LYS A 134 -15.57 -13.99 0.63
C LYS A 134 -15.12 -13.96 2.09
N PRO A 135 -15.73 -14.73 3.00
CA PRO A 135 -15.35 -14.75 4.42
C PRO A 135 -13.85 -15.03 4.64
N GLU A 136 -13.25 -15.90 3.84
CA GLU A 136 -11.83 -16.26 3.91
C GLU A 136 -10.87 -15.11 3.54
N ARG A 137 -11.35 -14.07 2.84
CA ARG A 137 -10.58 -12.86 2.50
C ARG A 137 -10.72 -11.75 3.54
N GLN A 138 -11.70 -11.83 4.43
CA GLN A 138 -11.99 -10.76 5.37
C GLN A 138 -10.90 -10.72 6.46
N ILE A 139 -10.15 -9.63 6.52
CA ILE A 139 -9.17 -9.42 7.60
C ILE A 139 -9.91 -9.27 8.93
N LYS A 140 -9.33 -9.82 10.00
CA LYS A 140 -9.91 -9.81 11.33
C LYS A 140 -9.74 -8.44 11.98
N ASN A 141 -10.85 -7.74 12.23
CA ASN A 141 -10.90 -6.46 12.95
C ASN A 141 -9.92 -5.37 12.46
N PRO A 142 -9.76 -5.13 11.15
CA PRO A 142 -8.83 -4.12 10.66
C PRO A 142 -9.27 -2.72 11.08
N ARG A 143 -8.31 -1.88 11.46
CA ARG A 143 -8.53 -0.51 11.93
C ARG A 143 -7.91 0.53 11.02
N ARG A 144 -6.76 0.21 10.40
CA ARG A 144 -6.04 1.08 9.47
C ARG A 144 -5.65 0.32 8.22
N GLY A 145 -5.83 0.95 7.06
CA GLY A 145 -5.45 0.37 5.79
C GLY A 145 -4.80 1.39 4.87
N LEU A 146 -3.90 0.93 4.02
CA LEU A 146 -3.16 1.75 3.07
C LEU A 146 -3.55 1.40 1.64
N SER A 147 -3.76 2.39 0.77
CA SER A 147 -3.79 2.20 -0.68
C SER A 147 -2.68 3.01 -1.34
N HIS A 148 -2.10 2.45 -2.40
CA HIS A 148 -0.97 3.05 -3.10
C HIS A 148 -1.12 2.93 -4.61
N THR A 149 -0.87 4.03 -5.33
CA THR A 149 -0.70 4.01 -6.78
C THR A 149 0.68 4.47 -7.18
N PHE A 150 1.30 3.74 -8.10
CA PHE A 150 2.58 4.05 -8.69
C PHE A 150 2.42 4.17 -10.20
N GLY A 151 3.12 5.11 -10.85
CA GLY A 151 2.91 5.35 -12.26
C GLY A 151 4.07 6.03 -12.97
N GLY A 152 4.03 5.91 -14.30
CA GLY A 152 5.06 6.44 -15.19
C GLY A 152 6.37 5.63 -15.15
N PRO A 153 7.44 6.15 -15.78
CA PRO A 153 8.78 5.58 -15.69
C PRO A 153 9.35 5.78 -14.26
N PRO A 154 9.17 4.77 -13.41
CA PRO A 154 8.97 4.86 -11.95
C PRO A 154 9.08 6.29 -11.39
N GLN A 155 8.03 7.09 -11.61
CA GLN A 155 8.10 8.54 -11.45
C GLN A 155 7.19 9.06 -10.36
N MET A 156 5.93 8.63 -10.35
CA MET A 156 4.90 9.22 -9.50
C MET A 156 4.36 8.17 -8.54
N SER A 157 4.32 8.51 -7.26
CA SER A 157 3.70 7.71 -6.22
C SER A 157 2.67 8.53 -5.46
N ALA A 158 1.52 7.91 -5.18
CA ALA A 158 0.51 8.45 -4.29
C ALA A 158 0.06 7.38 -3.30
N VAL A 159 0.06 7.72 -2.02
CA VAL A 159 -0.33 6.87 -0.90
C VAL A 159 -1.49 7.52 -0.15
N ALA A 160 -2.48 6.73 0.25
CA ALA A 160 -3.55 7.16 1.13
C ALA A 160 -3.72 6.14 2.26
N ILE A 161 -3.94 6.65 3.49
CA ILE A 161 -4.20 5.83 4.67
C ILE A 161 -5.60 6.11 5.15
N PHE A 162 -6.31 5.05 5.51
CA PHE A 162 -7.71 5.07 5.92
C PHE A 162 -7.87 4.42 7.30
N GLY A 163 -8.93 4.77 8.02
CA GLY A 163 -9.27 4.08 9.26
C GLY A 163 -10.70 4.26 9.72
N ASN A 164 -11.10 3.47 10.71
CA ASN A 164 -12.48 3.37 11.22
C ASN A 164 -12.81 4.39 12.34
N GLU A 165 -11.81 5.00 12.98
CA GLU A 165 -11.98 5.97 14.07
C GLU A 165 -11.78 7.43 13.63
N LYS A 166 -12.23 8.41 14.42
CA LYS A 166 -11.86 9.83 14.22
C LYS A 166 -10.59 10.14 15.02
N GLY A 167 -9.56 10.69 14.38
CA GLY A 167 -8.21 10.90 14.95
C GLY A 167 -7.22 9.99 14.28
#